data_AF-A0A8J6JWC8-F1
#
_entry.id   AF-A0A8J6JWC8-F1
#
_cell.length_a   1.000
_cell.length_b   1.000
_cell.length_c   1.000
_cell.angle_alpha   90.00
_cell.angle_beta   90.00
_cell.angle_gamma   90.00
#
_symmetry.space_group_name_H-M   'P 1'
#
loop_
_entity.id
_entity.type
_entity.pdbx_description
1 polymer ?
#
loop_
_entity_poly.entity_id
_entity_poly.type
_entity_poly.pdbx_seq_one_letter_code
_entity_poly.pdbx_strand_id
1 'polypeptide(L)'
;MGAEGFPALGIARRTVDDGHATAAITDECELVFCGYAVFLDPPKASAGATIRDLAAAGIAVKVLTGDNEEVTRHVFAQIGVPVTGVLTGDALERLSDEALLG
;
A
#
# COMPACT_ATOMS: atom_id res chain seq x y z
N MET A 1 -6.75 -2.88 9.86
CA MET A 1 -5.36 -3.08 9.36
C MET A 1 -5.31 -3.22 7.85
N GLY A 2 -5.76 -4.33 7.25
CA GLY A 2 -5.78 -4.48 5.78
C GLY A 2 -6.70 -3.46 5.08
N ALA A 3 -7.91 -3.25 5.62
CA ALA A 3 -8.84 -2.22 5.15
C ALA A 3 -8.41 -0.78 5.50
N GLU A 4 -7.35 -0.61 6.31
CA GLU A 4 -6.77 0.70 6.61
C GLU A 4 -5.52 0.96 5.75
N GLY A 5 -5.20 0.07 4.80
CA GLY A 5 -4.08 0.26 3.87
C GLY A 5 -2.70 0.03 4.48
N PHE A 6 -2.60 -0.60 5.66
CA PHE A 6 -1.30 -0.87 6.29
C PHE A 6 -0.72 -2.22 5.85
N PRO A 7 0.48 -2.25 5.23
CA PRO A 7 1.18 -3.50 4.98
C PRO A 7 1.60 -4.13 6.32
N ALA A 8 1.10 -5.33 6.58
CA ALA A 8 1.31 -6.04 7.84
C ALA A 8 1.84 -7.46 7.62
N LEU A 9 2.74 -7.88 8.50
CA LEU A 9 3.28 -9.23 8.56
C LEU A 9 2.76 -9.94 9.82
N GLY A 10 2.13 -11.10 9.64
CA GLY A 10 1.76 -11.97 10.76
C GLY A 10 2.99 -12.66 11.35
N ILE A 11 3.14 -12.63 12.67
CA ILE A 11 4.25 -13.25 13.38
C ILE A 11 3.71 -14.40 14.22
N ALA A 12 4.29 -15.59 14.05
CA ALA A 12 4.03 -16.76 14.86
C ALA A 12 5.34 -17.44 15.25
N ARG A 13 5.37 -18.14 16.38
CA ARG A 13 6.59 -18.78 16.89
C ARG A 13 6.28 -20.17 17.45
N ARG A 14 7.28 -21.05 17.42
CA ARG A 14 7.29 -22.32 18.16
C ARG A 14 8.68 -22.49 18.77
N THR A 15 8.72 -22.93 20.01
CA THR A 15 9.98 -23.29 20.67
C THR A 15 10.38 -24.69 20.23
N VAL A 16 11.65 -24.88 19.89
CA VAL A 16 12.23 -26.17 19.49
C VAL A 16 13.38 -26.52 20.43
N ASP A 17 13.71 -27.81 20.53
CA ASP A 17 14.80 -28.29 21.38
C ASP A 17 16.18 -27.91 20.82
N ASP A 18 17.20 -27.85 21.70
CA ASP A 18 18.58 -27.47 21.33
C ASP A 18 19.24 -28.39 20.29
N GLY A 19 18.70 -29.61 20.12
CA GLY A 19 19.13 -30.55 19.07
C GLY A 19 18.58 -30.23 17.67
N HIS A 20 17.64 -29.29 17.56
CA HIS A 20 17.01 -28.88 16.30
C HIS A 20 17.84 -27.81 15.62
N ALA A 21 18.99 -28.22 15.06
CA ALA A 21 20.00 -27.31 14.53
C ALA A 21 19.59 -26.57 13.23
N THR A 22 18.55 -27.04 12.54
CA THR A 22 18.13 -26.48 11.23
C THR A 22 16.62 -26.46 11.09
N ALA A 23 16.10 -25.36 10.53
CA ALA A 23 14.69 -25.26 10.18
C ALA A 23 14.38 -25.99 8.85
N ALA A 24 13.22 -26.63 8.78
CA ALA A 24 12.65 -27.27 7.60
C ALA A 24 11.21 -26.81 7.37
N ILE A 25 10.68 -26.98 6.15
CA ILE A 25 9.29 -26.64 5.81
C ILE A 25 8.29 -27.39 6.72
N THR A 26 8.63 -28.61 7.15
CA THR A 26 7.81 -29.39 8.08
C THR A 26 7.70 -28.76 9.47
N ASP A 27 8.52 -27.75 9.79
CA ASP A 27 8.44 -27.02 11.04
C ASP A 27 7.37 -25.92 11.05
N GLU A 28 6.76 -25.62 9.90
CA GLU A 28 5.70 -24.61 9.75
C GLU A 28 4.33 -25.11 10.25
N CYS A 29 4.30 -25.73 11.43
CA CYS A 29 3.09 -26.24 12.07
C CYS A 29 3.10 -25.99 13.58
N GLU A 30 1.92 -26.00 14.22
CA GLU A 30 1.77 -25.82 15.67
C GLU A 30 2.44 -24.53 16.22
N LEU A 31 2.49 -23.48 15.41
CA LEU A 31 3.00 -22.18 15.79
C LEU A 31 1.99 -21.45 16.69
N VAL A 32 2.48 -20.76 17.72
CA VAL A 32 1.69 -19.83 18.53
C VAL A 32 1.70 -18.47 17.85
N PHE A 33 0.52 -17.99 17.44
CA PHE A 33 0.38 -16.65 16.88
C PHE A 33 0.74 -15.59 17.92
N CYS A 34 1.67 -14.70 17.58
CA CYS A 34 2.19 -13.68 18.47
C CYS A 34 1.61 -12.29 18.20
N GLY A 35 1.15 -12.03 16.97
CA GLY A 35 0.60 -10.73 16.58
C GLY A 35 1.01 -10.30 15.17
N TYR A 36 0.93 -9.00 14.90
CA TYR A 36 1.30 -8.39 13.63
C TYR A 36 2.43 -7.38 13.81
N ALA A 37 3.35 -7.33 12.84
CA ALA A 37 4.22 -6.18 12.62
C ALA A 37 3.69 -5.35 11.46
N VAL A 38 3.68 -4.03 11.60
CA VAL A 38 3.22 -3.09 10.57
C VAL A 38 4.40 -2.27 10.10
N PHE A 39 4.55 -2.13 8.79
CA PHE A 39 5.56 -1.27 8.20
C PHE A 39 4.87 0.01 7.72
N LEU A 40 5.33 1.15 8.23
CA LEU A 40 4.82 2.47 7.89
C LEU A 40 5.89 3.19 7.09
N ASP A 41 5.61 3.47 5.82
CA ASP A 41 6.37 4.44 5.03
C ASP A 41 5.54 5.74 4.95
N PRO A 42 5.77 6.71 5.84
CA PRO A 42 4.96 7.92 5.85
C PRO A 42 5.23 8.72 4.57
N PRO A 43 4.19 9.29 3.94
CA PRO A 43 4.38 10.13 2.78
C PRO A 43 5.27 11.33 3.12
N LYS A 44 6.01 11.82 2.13
CA LYS A 44 6.84 13.02 2.27
C LYS A 44 5.98 14.17 2.83
N ALA A 45 6.47 14.83 3.87
CA ALA A 45 5.75 15.91 4.54
C ALA A 45 5.33 17.05 3.58
N SER A 46 6.09 17.28 2.51
CA SER A 46 5.78 18.29 1.49
C SER A 46 4.76 17.86 0.45
N ALA A 47 4.45 16.56 0.32
CA ALA A 47 3.69 16.02 -0.80
C ALA A 47 2.31 16.68 -0.96
N GLY A 48 1.55 16.79 0.14
CA GLY A 48 0.24 17.42 0.11
C GLY A 48 0.29 18.90 -0.27
N ALA A 49 1.29 19.65 0.21
CA ALA A 49 1.46 21.06 -0.14
C ALA A 49 1.81 21.22 -1.62
N THR A 50 2.78 20.46 -2.12
CA THR A 50 3.20 20.51 -3.52
C THR A 50 2.06 20.19 -4.49
N ILE A 51 1.24 19.17 -4.20
CA ILE A 51 0.10 18.82 -5.06
C ILE A 51 -0.94 19.96 -5.08
N ARG A 52 -1.19 20.61 -3.95
CA ARG A 52 -2.10 21.76 -3.89
C ARG A 52 -1.57 22.97 -4.67
N ASP A 53 -0.26 23.24 -4.57
CA ASP A 53 0.37 24.34 -5.31
C ASP A 53 0.29 24.12 -6.83
N LEU A 54 0.50 22.88 -7.29
CA LEU A 54 0.32 22.50 -8.69
C LEU A 54 -1.14 22.71 -9.14
N ALA A 55 -2.11 22.27 -8.34
CA ALA A 55 -3.52 22.47 -8.64
C ALA A 55 -3.90 23.96 -8.70
N ALA A 56 -3.38 24.78 -7.77
CA ALA A 56 -3.58 26.23 -7.77
C ALA A 56 -2.95 26.93 -9.00
N ALA A 57 -1.88 26.35 -9.56
CA ALA A 57 -1.28 26.78 -10.83
C ALA A 57 -2.03 26.27 -12.07
N GLY A 58 -3.16 25.56 -11.91
CA GLY A 58 -3.94 25.00 -13.02
C GLY A 58 -3.34 23.71 -13.60
N ILE A 59 -2.41 23.07 -12.89
CA ILE A 59 -1.77 21.83 -13.34
C ILE A 59 -2.55 20.65 -12.75
N ALA A 60 -3.15 19.84 -13.63
CA ALA A 60 -3.80 18.61 -13.24
C ALA A 60 -2.75 17.54 -12.85
N VAL A 61 -2.92 16.93 -11.68
CA VAL A 61 -2.03 15.86 -11.18
C VAL A 61 -2.71 14.51 -11.36
N LYS A 62 -2.06 13.62 -12.10
CA LYS A 62 -2.43 12.19 -12.23
C LYS A 62 -1.36 11.35 -11.54
N VAL A 63 -1.76 10.29 -10.86
CA VAL A 63 -0.88 9.44 -10.06
C VAL A 63 -0.92 8.03 -10.64
N LEU A 64 0.26 7.52 -10.99
CA LEU A 64 0.45 6.15 -11.42
C LEU A 64 1.17 5.37 -10.32
N THR A 65 0.55 4.31 -9.81
CA THR A 65 1.11 3.46 -8.77
C THR A 65 0.79 2.00 -9.04
N GLY A 66 1.69 1.11 -8.60
CA GLY A 66 1.49 -0.34 -8.60
C GLY A 66 0.86 -0.86 -7.30
N ASP A 67 0.64 0.02 -6.32
CA ASP A 67 -0.06 -0.33 -5.09
C ASP A 67 -1.55 -0.58 -5.34
N ASN A 68 -2.19 -1.29 -4.42
CA ASN A 68 -3.64 -1.43 -4.47
C ASN A 68 -4.35 -0.10 -4.15
N GLU A 69 -5.64 -0.03 -4.50
CA GLU A 69 -6.45 1.17 -4.33
C GLU A 69 -6.54 1.63 -2.86
N GLU A 70 -6.69 0.70 -1.92
CA GLU A 70 -6.86 1.01 -0.49
C GLU A 70 -5.61 1.68 0.12
N VAL A 71 -4.42 1.14 -0.19
CA VAL A 71 -3.13 1.72 0.23
C VAL A 71 -2.98 3.12 -0.34
N THR A 72 -3.28 3.29 -1.63
CA THR A 72 -3.19 4.58 -2.30
C THR A 72 -4.12 5.60 -1.67
N ARG A 73 -5.40 5.25 -1.46
CA ARG A 73 -6.39 6.14 -0.82
C ARG A 73 -5.97 6.51 0.60
N HIS A 74 -5.42 5.57 1.35
CA HIS A 74 -4.91 5.84 2.69
C HIS A 74 -3.79 6.88 2.68
N VAL A 75 -2.79 6.73 1.80
CA VAL A 75 -1.68 7.69 1.67
C VAL A 75 -2.19 9.08 1.27
N PHE A 76 -3.15 9.16 0.33
CA PHE A 76 -3.73 10.44 -0.09
C PHE A 76 -4.56 11.12 1.01
N ALA A 77 -5.26 10.32 1.83
CA ALA A 77 -5.96 10.82 3.01
C ALA A 77 -4.97 11.40 4.05
N GLN A 78 -3.83 10.73 4.27
CA GLN A 78 -2.79 11.22 5.19
C GLN A 78 -2.21 12.58 4.78
N ILE A 79 -2.07 12.85 3.48
CA ILE A 79 -1.54 14.14 2.98
C ILE A 79 -2.63 15.19 2.72
N GLY A 80 -3.90 14.85 2.95
CA GLY A 80 -5.04 15.76 2.78
C GLY A 80 -5.30 16.16 1.33
N VAL A 81 -5.09 15.24 0.38
CA VAL A 81 -5.35 15.45 -1.04
C VAL A 81 -6.51 14.53 -1.48
N PRO A 82 -7.63 15.07 -1.99
CA PRO A 82 -8.76 14.24 -2.40
C PRO A 82 -8.46 13.46 -3.68
N VAL A 83 -8.79 12.17 -3.67
CA VAL A 83 -8.76 11.32 -4.87
C VAL A 83 -10.11 11.41 -5.57
N THR A 84 -10.12 11.95 -6.79
CA THR A 84 -11.36 12.23 -7.56
C THR A 84 -11.80 11.09 -8.48
N GLY A 85 -10.93 10.10 -8.71
CA GLY A 85 -11.22 8.93 -9.52
C GLY A 85 -10.08 7.91 -9.45
N VAL A 86 -10.39 6.65 -9.76
CA VAL A 86 -9.41 5.55 -9.83
C VAL A 86 -9.66 4.77 -11.11
N LEU A 87 -8.59 4.48 -11.83
CA LEU A 87 -8.59 3.59 -12.99
C LEU A 87 -7.65 2.43 -12.70
N THR A 88 -8.17 1.20 -12.76
CA THR A 88 -7.34 0.00 -12.69
C THR A 88 -6.61 -0.23 -14.01
N GLY A 89 -5.52 -1.00 -14.01
CA GLY A 89 -4.80 -1.35 -15.24
C GLY A 89 -5.72 -1.96 -16.29
N ASP A 90 -6.54 -2.94 -15.90
CA ASP A 90 -7.55 -3.55 -16.76
C ASP A 90 -8.54 -2.53 -17.36
N ALA A 91 -8.97 -1.54 -16.57
CA ALA A 91 -9.86 -0.49 -17.06
C ALA A 91 -9.13 0.43 -18.05
N LEU A 92 -7.87 0.74 -17.77
CA LEU A 92 -7.00 1.55 -18.62
C LEU A 92 -6.77 0.90 -19.98
N GLU A 93 -6.51 -0.40 -20.02
CA GLU A 93 -6.30 -1.16 -21.27
C GLU A 93 -7.55 -1.21 -22.17
N ARG A 94 -8.74 -1.05 -21.58
CA ARG A 94 -10.01 -1.00 -22.33
C ARG A 94 -10.40 0.39 -22.80
N LEU A 95 -9.68 1.43 -22.37
CA LEU A 95 -9.91 2.79 -22.82
C LEU A 95 -9.25 3.01 -24.18
N SER A 96 -9.89 3.81 -25.03
CA SER A 96 -9.21 4.32 -26.22
C SER A 96 -8.22 5.42 -25.83
N ASP A 97 -7.23 5.68 -26.69
CA ASP A 97 -6.23 6.72 -26.46
C ASP A 97 -6.87 8.10 -26.25
N GLU A 98 -8.00 8.38 -26.93
CA GLU A 98 -8.75 9.63 -26.77
C GLU A 98 -9.37 9.77 -25.37
N ALA A 99 -9.75 8.67 -24.73
CA ALA A 99 -10.33 8.68 -23.40
C ALA A 99 -9.28 8.93 -22.30
N LEU A 100 -7.97 8.82 -22.60
CA LEU A 100 -6.86 9.09 -21.68
C LEU A 100 -6.49 10.58 -21.58
N LEU A 101 -6.90 11.38 -22.57
CA LEU A 101 -6.59 12.81 -22.67
C LEU A 101 -7.49 13.71 -21.80
N GLY A 102 -8.53 13.14 -21.16
CA GLY A 102 -9.43 13.82 -20.22
C GLY A 102 -8.89 13.96 -18.81
#